data_AF-A0A959SQW6-F1
#
_entry.id   AF-A0A959SQW6-F1
#
_cell.length_a   1.000
_cell.length_b   1.000
_cell.length_c   1.000
_cell.angle_alpha   90.00
_cell.angle_beta   90.00
_cell.angle_gamma   90.00
#
_symmetry.space_group_name_H-M   'P 1'
#
loop_
_entity.id
_entity.type
_entity.pdbx_description
1 polymer ?
#
loop_
_entity_poly.entity_id
_entity_poly.type
_entity_poly.pdbx_seq_one_letter_code
_entity_poly.pdbx_strand_id
1 'polypeptide(L)'
;MKTQAWVAGALLIVLAGCGSDDGTITPTVGPITESVYANGFVKAQGQYQVYPTATGAVLQLLVKEGDTVKAGQPLMRIDDRTSGAGERSAAAQVQLLERNAAENGPVLVPLKDAAEQ
;
A
#
# COMPACT_ATOMS: atom_id res chain seq x y z
N MET A 1 -10.33 61.76 -80.56
CA MET A 1 -11.35 60.87 -79.97
C MET A 1 -10.90 59.40 -79.79
N LYS A 2 -9.71 58.96 -80.26
CA LYS A 2 -9.24 57.57 -80.11
C LYS A 2 -8.52 57.24 -78.79
N THR A 3 -8.05 58.25 -78.03
CA THR A 3 -7.26 58.06 -76.80
C THR A 3 -8.10 57.78 -75.55
N GLN A 4 -9.33 58.30 -75.46
CA GLN A 4 -10.23 58.00 -74.34
C GLN A 4 -10.72 56.54 -74.33
N ALA A 5 -10.85 55.91 -75.50
CA ALA A 5 -11.28 54.50 -75.60
C ALA A 5 -10.22 53.52 -75.04
N TRP A 6 -8.93 53.87 -75.16
CA TRP A 6 -7.83 53.03 -74.65
C TRP A 6 -7.69 53.11 -73.13
N VAL A 7 -7.91 54.30 -72.55
CA VAL A 7 -7.89 54.51 -71.10
C VAL A 7 -9.08 53.81 -70.42
N ALA A 8 -10.27 53.85 -71.03
CA ALA A 8 -11.43 53.12 -70.53
C ALA A 8 -11.23 51.60 -70.60
N GLY A 9 -10.62 51.08 -71.67
CA GLY A 9 -10.30 49.65 -71.79
C GLY A 9 -9.26 49.16 -70.78
N ALA A 10 -8.22 49.96 -70.52
CA ALA A 10 -7.21 49.64 -69.50
C ALA A 10 -7.78 49.68 -68.07
N LEU A 11 -8.68 50.62 -67.78
CA LEU A 11 -9.34 50.73 -66.48
C LEU A 11 -10.29 49.54 -66.22
N LEU A 12 -10.95 49.03 -67.25
CA LEU A 12 -11.83 47.85 -67.15
C LEU A 12 -11.03 46.56 -66.88
N ILE A 13 -9.81 46.44 -67.41
CA ILE A 13 -8.93 45.28 -67.20
C ILE A 13 -8.35 45.25 -65.78
N VAL A 14 -8.07 46.41 -65.18
CA VAL A 14 -7.57 46.50 -63.80
C VAL A 14 -8.65 46.12 -62.77
N LEU A 15 -9.92 46.39 -63.05
CA LEU A 15 -11.04 46.06 -62.17
C LEU A 15 -11.42 44.56 -62.17
N ALA A 16 -11.02 43.79 -63.20
CA ALA A 16 -11.32 42.37 -63.31
C ALA A 16 -10.31 41.44 -62.59
N GLY A 17 -9.27 42.01 -61.96
CA GLY A 17 -8.18 41.24 -61.32
C GLY A 17 -8.40 40.86 -59.85
N CYS A 18 -9.52 41.24 -59.23
CA CYS A 18 -9.79 40.94 -57.83
C CYS A 18 -10.86 39.85 -57.74
N GLY A 19 -10.40 38.61 -57.61
CA GLY A 19 -11.25 37.43 -57.52
C GLY A 19 -10.47 36.14 -57.66
N SER A 20 -9.46 35.93 -56.82
CA SER A 20 -8.94 34.58 -56.57
C SER A 20 -9.43 34.12 -55.19
N ASP A 21 -10.44 33.23 -55.20
CA ASP A 21 -10.80 32.43 -54.04
C ASP A 21 -9.70 31.37 -53.85
N ASP A 22 -8.55 31.82 -53.36
CA ASP A 22 -7.45 30.95 -52.97
C ASP A 22 -7.92 30.27 -51.68
N GLY A 23 -8.49 29.06 -51.82
CA GLY A 23 -9.20 28.30 -50.78
C GLY A 23 -8.61 28.49 -49.39
N THR A 24 -9.16 29.45 -48.64
CA THR A 24 -8.66 29.85 -47.33
C THR A 24 -9.45 29.10 -46.27
N ILE A 25 -8.78 28.21 -45.54
CA ILE A 25 -9.38 27.54 -44.38
C ILE A 25 -9.37 28.48 -43.18
N THR A 26 -10.53 28.67 -42.55
CA THR A 26 -10.67 29.46 -41.32
C THR A 26 -10.74 28.53 -40.11
N PRO A 27 -10.02 28.83 -39.01
CA PRO A 27 -10.04 27.97 -37.83
C PRO A 27 -11.37 28.11 -37.08
N THR A 28 -11.95 26.98 -36.70
CA THR A 28 -13.13 26.90 -35.83
C THR A 28 -12.72 26.49 -34.42
N VAL A 29 -13.18 27.23 -33.41
CA VAL A 29 -12.96 26.89 -32.00
C VAL A 29 -13.98 25.85 -31.56
N GLY A 30 -13.49 24.75 -31.00
CA GLY A 30 -14.31 23.68 -30.44
C GLY A 30 -13.69 23.11 -29.17
N PRO A 31 -14.47 22.37 -28.37
CA PRO A 31 -13.95 21.74 -27.15
C PRO A 31 -12.92 20.66 -27.50
N ILE A 32 -11.78 20.68 -26.81
CA ILE A 32 -10.74 19.64 -26.90
C ILE A 32 -10.78 18.86 -25.59
N THR A 33 -10.95 17.54 -25.66
CA THR A 33 -10.82 16.65 -24.51
C THR A 33 -9.39 16.16 -24.43
N GLU A 34 -8.64 16.63 -23.44
CA GLU A 34 -7.32 16.12 -23.13
C GLU A 34 -7.44 14.88 -22.23
N SER A 35 -6.74 13.80 -22.58
CA SER A 35 -6.69 12.59 -21.77
C SER A 35 -5.22 12.26 -21.52
N VAL A 36 -4.84 12.25 -20.24
CA VAL A 36 -3.49 11.89 -19.81
C VAL A 36 -3.49 10.41 -19.45
N TYR A 37 -2.66 9.62 -20.14
CA TYR A 37 -2.48 8.21 -19.85
C TYR A 37 -1.38 8.05 -18.79
N ALA A 38 -1.77 7.53 -17.63
CA ALA A 38 -0.84 7.18 -16.56
C ALA A 38 -0.86 5.67 -16.33
N ASN A 39 0.31 5.08 -16.13
CA ASN A 39 0.47 3.69 -15.72
C ASN A 39 0.62 3.59 -14.20
N GLY A 40 0.09 2.52 -13.62
CA GLY A 40 0.19 2.27 -12.20
C GLY A 40 -0.09 0.82 -11.87
N PHE A 41 0.23 0.43 -10.65
CA PHE A 41 -0.04 -0.91 -10.14
C PHE A 41 -1.18 -0.83 -9.12
N VAL A 42 -2.14 -1.74 -9.24
CA VAL A 42 -3.19 -1.90 -8.23
C VAL A 42 -2.63 -2.74 -7.08
N LYS A 43 -2.84 -2.29 -5.84
CA LYS A 43 -2.50 -3.02 -4.62
C LYS A 43 -3.72 -3.14 -3.73
N ALA A 44 -3.85 -4.26 -3.03
CA ALA A 44 -4.91 -4.42 -2.05
C ALA A 44 -4.69 -3.45 -0.87
N GLN A 45 -5.75 -2.77 -0.47
CA GLN A 45 -5.73 -1.95 0.73
C GLN A 45 -5.47 -2.85 1.94
N GLY A 46 -4.39 -2.59 2.68
CA GLY A 46 -4.02 -3.40 3.84
C GLY A 46 -3.43 -4.78 3.50
N GLN A 47 -2.80 -4.95 2.33
CA GLN A 47 -2.05 -6.17 2.02
C GLN A 47 -1.03 -6.46 3.12
N TYR A 48 -1.19 -7.62 3.78
CA TYR A 48 -0.31 -8.06 4.87
C TYR A 48 0.17 -9.49 4.62
N GLN A 49 1.46 -9.71 4.82
CA GLN A 49 2.05 -11.04 4.78
C GLN A 49 2.27 -11.51 6.22
N VAL A 50 1.60 -12.59 6.58
CA VAL A 50 1.68 -13.17 7.93
C VAL A 50 2.95 -14.01 8.04
N TYR A 51 3.70 -13.81 9.12
CA TYR A 51 4.86 -14.62 9.48
C TYR A 51 4.64 -15.24 10.86
N PRO A 52 5.07 -16.49 11.08
CA PRO A 52 5.00 -17.09 12.40
C PRO A 52 5.93 -16.36 13.38
N THR A 53 5.48 -16.13 14.61
CA THR A 53 6.26 -15.50 15.68
C THR A 53 7.12 -16.50 16.46
N ALA A 54 6.82 -17.79 16.35
CA ALA A 54 7.56 -18.88 16.97
C ALA A 54 8.17 -19.80 15.92
N THR A 55 9.35 -20.33 16.21
CA THR A 55 10.04 -21.28 15.34
C THR A 55 9.52 -22.69 15.58
N GLY A 56 9.14 -23.40 14.52
CA GLY A 56 8.68 -24.78 14.61
C GLY A 56 8.21 -25.34 13.27
N ALA A 57 7.98 -26.65 13.22
CA ALA A 57 7.38 -27.30 12.07
C ALA A 57 5.87 -27.03 12.03
N VAL A 58 5.30 -26.87 10.83
CA VAL A 58 3.84 -26.75 10.68
C VAL A 58 3.22 -28.12 10.93
N LEU A 59 2.37 -28.21 11.95
CA LEU A 59 1.64 -29.43 12.30
C LEU A 59 0.35 -29.59 11.49
N GLN A 60 -0.35 -28.48 11.24
CA GLN A 60 -1.64 -28.50 10.56
C GLN A 60 -1.97 -27.13 9.97
N LEU A 61 -2.55 -27.12 8.77
CA LEU A 61 -3.19 -25.93 8.19
C LEU A 61 -4.68 -25.94 8.53
N LEU A 62 -5.21 -24.82 9.04
CA LEU A 62 -6.59 -24.68 9.48
C LEU A 62 -7.48 -23.95 8.47
N VAL A 63 -6.87 -23.40 7.42
CA VAL A 63 -7.52 -22.67 6.33
C VAL A 63 -7.03 -23.22 4.99
N LYS A 64 -7.74 -22.89 3.91
CA LYS A 64 -7.35 -23.21 2.53
C LYS A 64 -7.06 -21.94 1.75
N GLU A 65 -6.35 -22.10 0.64
CA GLU A 65 -6.11 -21.00 -0.29
C GLU A 65 -7.44 -20.47 -0.83
N GLY A 66 -7.57 -19.14 -0.87
CA GLY A 66 -8.80 -18.46 -1.30
C GLY A 66 -9.83 -18.22 -0.18
N ASP A 67 -9.61 -18.74 1.03
CA ASP A 67 -10.53 -18.51 2.15
C ASP A 67 -10.53 -17.04 2.60
N THR A 68 -11.71 -16.53 2.94
CA THR A 68 -11.85 -15.24 3.63
C THR A 68 -11.68 -15.45 5.13
N VAL A 69 -10.67 -14.82 5.71
CA VAL A 69 -10.32 -14.94 7.13
C VAL A 69 -10.58 -13.63 7.88
N LYS A 70 -10.81 -13.72 9.19
CA LYS A 70 -10.99 -12.56 10.08
C LYS A 70 -9.79 -12.40 11.01
N ALA A 71 -9.60 -11.19 11.54
CA ALA A 71 -8.58 -10.94 12.56
C ALA A 71 -8.78 -11.86 13.77
N GLY A 72 -7.68 -12.45 14.26
CA GLY A 72 -7.71 -13.42 15.36
C GLY A 72 -8.09 -14.84 14.96
N GLN A 73 -8.47 -15.09 13.70
CA GLN A 73 -8.74 -16.45 13.24
C GLN A 73 -7.45 -17.27 13.13
N PRO A 74 -7.37 -18.46 13.76
CA PRO A 74 -6.23 -19.35 13.62
C PRO A 74 -6.06 -19.83 12.16
N LEU A 75 -4.85 -19.68 11.62
CA LEU A 75 -4.53 -20.08 10.24
C LEU A 75 -3.80 -21.43 10.17
N MET A 76 -2.94 -21.71 11.15
CA MET A 76 -2.15 -22.93 11.21
C MET A 76 -1.76 -23.26 12.66
N ARG A 77 -1.37 -24.51 12.89
CA ARG A 77 -0.76 -24.98 14.15
C ARG A 77 0.71 -25.28 13.90
N ILE A 78 1.57 -24.77 14.76
CA ILE A 78 3.03 -24.94 14.71
C ILE A 78 3.46 -25.75 15.92
N ASP A 79 4.48 -26.61 15.75
CA ASP A 79 5.14 -27.32 16.84
C ASP A 79 5.99 -26.35 17.66
N ASP A 80 5.49 -25.98 18.83
CA ASP A 80 6.05 -24.96 19.72
C ASP A 80 6.81 -25.56 20.93
N ARG A 81 7.17 -26.85 20.88
CA ARG A 81 7.76 -27.56 22.04
C ARG A 81 8.97 -26.85 22.66
N THR A 82 9.81 -26.22 21.85
CA THR A 82 10.99 -25.45 22.31
C THR A 82 10.59 -24.15 23.00
N SER A 83 9.62 -23.40 22.44
CA SER A 83 9.05 -22.19 23.05
C SER A 83 8.39 -22.51 24.39
N GLY A 84 7.51 -23.53 24.41
CA GLY A 84 6.81 -23.94 25.62
C GLY A 84 7.74 -24.50 26.71
N ALA A 85 8.89 -25.08 26.35
CA ALA A 85 9.87 -25.52 27.34
C ALA A 85 10.54 -24.34 28.06
N GLY A 86 10.89 -23.27 27.34
CA GLY A 86 11.42 -22.04 27.92
C GLY A 86 10.43 -21.39 28.87
N GLU A 87 9.16 -21.28 28.46
CA GLU A 87 8.08 -20.73 29.28
C GLU A 87 7.88 -21.50 30.59
N ARG A 88 7.82 -22.84 30.51
CA ARG A 88 7.70 -23.70 31.70
C ARG A 88 8.88 -23.53 32.65
N SER A 89 10.09 -23.40 32.10
CA SER A 89 11.31 -23.20 32.90
C SER A 89 11.30 -21.83 33.59
N ALA A 90 10.92 -20.77 32.87
CA ALA A 90 10.79 -19.42 33.42
C ALA A 90 9.71 -19.38 34.52
N ALA A 91 8.54 -19.98 34.28
CA ALA A 91 7.46 -20.04 35.27
C ALA A 91 7.88 -20.79 36.54
N ALA A 92 8.59 -21.92 36.40
CA ALA A 92 9.12 -22.66 37.55
C ALA A 92 10.16 -21.84 38.33
N GLN A 93 11.00 -21.07 37.64
CA GLN A 93 11.98 -20.19 38.28
C GLN A 93 11.30 -19.06 39.06
N VAL A 94 10.25 -18.44 38.51
CA VAL A 94 9.46 -17.41 39.21
C VAL A 94 8.81 -17.99 40.47
N GLN A 95 8.16 -19.15 40.36
CA GLN A 95 7.56 -19.81 41.53
C GLN A 95 8.58 -20.13 42.62
N LEU A 96 9.79 -20.57 42.24
CA LEU A 96 10.86 -20.83 43.21
C LEU A 96 11.29 -19.55 43.93
N LEU A 97 11.45 -18.45 43.19
CA LEU A 97 11.83 -17.15 43.75
C LEU A 97 10.75 -16.60 44.68
N GLU A 98 9.47 -16.70 44.29
CA GLU A 98 8.33 -16.30 45.13
C GLU A 98 8.29 -17.10 46.43
N ARG A 99 8.51 -18.43 46.37
CA ARG A 99 8.60 -19.25 47.58
C ARG A 99 9.77 -18.85 48.46
N ASN A 100 10.93 -18.56 47.88
CA ASN A 100 12.10 -18.14 48.64
C ASN A 100 11.90 -16.76 49.29
N ALA A 101 11.21 -15.84 48.60
CA ALA A 101 10.93 -14.48 49.07
C ALA A 101 9.72 -14.40 50.02
N ALA A 102 8.94 -15.48 50.17
CA ALA A 102 7.81 -15.50 51.10
C ALA A 102 8.29 -15.25 52.54
N GLU A 103 7.53 -14.48 53.31
CA GLU A 103 7.83 -14.12 54.71
C GLU A 103 8.05 -15.35 55.61
N ASN A 104 7.33 -16.43 55.31
CA ASN A 104 7.42 -17.76 55.92
C ASN A 104 8.13 -18.78 55.00
N GLY A 105 8.92 -18.28 54.04
CA GLY A 105 9.62 -19.07 53.04
C GLY A 105 10.84 -19.79 53.61
N PRO A 106 11.31 -20.86 52.93
CA PRO A 106 12.42 -21.68 53.38
C PRO A 106 13.76 -20.94 53.49
N VAL A 107 13.87 -19.74 52.89
CA VAL A 107 15.08 -18.90 52.97
C VAL A 107 14.96 -17.85 54.07
N LEU A 108 13.84 -17.12 54.16
CA LEU A 108 13.71 -16.02 55.11
C LEU A 108 13.48 -16.47 56.55
N VAL A 109 12.81 -17.60 56.78
CA VAL A 109 12.55 -18.10 58.14
C VAL A 109 13.86 -18.38 58.91
N PRO A 110 14.80 -19.21 58.38
CA PRO A 110 16.06 -19.46 59.10
C PRO A 110 16.91 -18.21 59.30
N LEU A 111 16.84 -17.24 58.37
CA LEU A 111 17.59 -15.98 58.47
C LEU A 111 17.04 -15.07 59.57
N LYS A 112 15.72 -15.04 59.77
CA LYS A 112 15.08 -14.32 60.87
C LYS A 112 15.41 -14.97 62.21
N ASP A 113 15.25 -16.28 62.29
CA ASP A 113 15.55 -17.05 63.51
C ASP A 113 17.02 -16.88 63.95
N ALA A 114 17.95 -16.75 63.00
CA ALA A 114 19.36 -16.50 63.28
C ALA A 114 19.67 -15.04 63.67
N ALA A 115 18.84 -14.08 63.28
CA ALA A 115 19.01 -12.66 63.62
C ALA A 115 18.40 -12.30 64.99
N GLU A 116 17.49 -13.12 65.50
CA GLU A 116 16.85 -12.95 66.81
C GLU A 116 17.63 -13.62 67.97
N GLN A 117 18.68 -14.40 67.65
CA GLN A 117 19.60 -15.03 68.62
C GLN A 117 20.81 -14.13 68.93
#